data_AF-A0A4V3DIN4-F1
#
_entry.id   AF-A0A4V3DIN4-F1
#
_cell.length_a   1.000
_cell.length_b   1.000
_cell.length_c   1.000
_cell.angle_alpha   90.00
_cell.angle_beta   90.00
_cell.angle_gamma   90.00
#
_symmetry.space_group_name_H-M   'P 1'
#
loop_
_entity.id
_entity.type
_entity.pdbx_description
1 polymer ?
#
loop_
_entity_poly.entity_id
_entity_poly.type
_entity_poly.pdbx_seq_one_letter_code
_entity_poly.pdbx_strand_id
1 'polypeptide(L)'
;MTWQLTLINNHRQSNECCLKMTQLKRNRILRQWFGPMAWQLFKSVTGDKTTPVCHNEKVLLDKQTAQSFLIEASFFHQKCLQLYQINSDLKSKGLVPSQELCELLLYLRMTTQHPSHQIISLLADCHFPCNLSFDRALKALLNAQLIQKIVCLPFIFYDKNPYPHDHVFDQTSQSLTDHDNIKIIHDHQMIIQHHAEPCL
;
A
#
# COMPACT_ATOMS: atom_id res chain seq x y z
N MET A 1 -9.34 -27.33 17.60
CA MET A 1 -10.57 -26.76 16.98
C MET A 1 -10.28 -26.65 15.50
N THR A 2 -11.03 -27.35 14.64
CA THR A 2 -10.64 -27.54 13.22
C THR A 2 -11.41 -26.59 12.31
N TRP A 3 -10.67 -26.00 11.37
CA TRP A 3 -11.17 -25.04 10.38
C TRP A 3 -10.98 -25.65 8.99
N GLN A 4 -11.78 -25.20 8.03
CA GLN A 4 -11.68 -25.67 6.65
C GLN A 4 -11.76 -24.49 5.70
N LEU A 5 -10.80 -24.40 4.78
CA LEU A 5 -10.89 -23.59 3.57
C LEU A 5 -11.53 -24.42 2.46
N THR A 6 -12.43 -23.82 1.70
CA THR A 6 -13.04 -24.43 0.52
C THR A 6 -13.00 -23.45 -0.64
N LEU A 7 -12.29 -23.82 -1.70
CA LEU A 7 -12.20 -23.03 -2.92
C LEU A 7 -13.28 -23.47 -3.90
N ILE A 8 -14.24 -22.59 -4.17
CA ILE A 8 -15.37 -22.84 -5.05
C ILE A 8 -15.12 -22.07 -6.35
N ASN A 9 -14.91 -22.79 -7.45
CA ASN A 9 -14.84 -22.18 -8.77
C ASN A 9 -16.26 -21.89 -9.27
N ASN A 10 -16.50 -20.70 -9.83
CA ASN A 10 -17.80 -20.24 -10.34
C ASN A 10 -18.91 -20.21 -9.27
N HIS A 11 -18.72 -19.37 -8.25
CA HIS A 11 -19.73 -19.11 -7.24
C HIS A 11 -20.99 -18.54 -7.90
N ARG A 12 -22.14 -19.20 -7.66
CA ARG A 12 -23.42 -18.96 -8.38
C ARG A 12 -23.89 -17.51 -8.42
N GLN A 13 -23.49 -16.70 -7.44
CA GLN A 13 -23.91 -15.29 -7.33
C GLN A 13 -23.02 -14.31 -8.09
N SER A 14 -21.74 -14.63 -8.29
CA SER A 14 -20.76 -13.71 -8.88
C SER A 14 -20.12 -14.22 -10.17
N ASN A 15 -20.31 -15.51 -10.49
CA ASN A 15 -19.56 -16.20 -11.55
C ASN A 15 -18.03 -16.08 -11.36
N GLU A 16 -17.58 -15.92 -10.11
CA GLU A 16 -16.17 -15.78 -9.76
C GLU A 16 -15.73 -16.90 -8.83
N CYS A 17 -14.41 -17.08 -8.69
CA CYS A 17 -13.84 -17.93 -7.66
C CYS A 17 -14.22 -17.41 -6.26
N CYS A 18 -14.56 -18.29 -5.33
CA CYS A 18 -14.89 -17.96 -3.96
C CYS A 18 -14.12 -18.86 -2.99
N LEU A 19 -13.38 -18.27 -2.07
CA LEU A 19 -12.74 -18.98 -0.97
C LEU A 19 -13.59 -18.82 0.28
N LYS A 20 -13.95 -19.94 0.90
CA LYS A 20 -14.82 -19.97 2.08
C LYS A 20 -14.10 -20.58 3.26
N MET A 21 -14.08 -19.88 4.39
CA MET A 21 -13.57 -20.40 5.66
C MET A 21 -14.72 -20.84 6.57
N THR A 22 -14.70 -22.10 6.99
CA THR A 22 -15.73 -22.71 7.83
C THR A 22 -15.14 -23.25 9.12
N GLN A 23 -15.77 -22.95 10.25
CA GLN A 23 -15.48 -23.58 11.53
C GLN A 23 -16.28 -24.88 11.63
N LEU A 24 -15.60 -26.03 11.53
CA LEU A 24 -16.26 -27.33 11.40
C LEU A 24 -17.11 -27.72 12.61
N LYS A 25 -16.62 -27.46 13.83
CA LYS A 25 -17.35 -27.81 15.07
C LYS A 25 -18.74 -27.15 15.15
N ARG A 26 -18.90 -25.97 14.56
CA ARG A 26 -20.16 -25.20 14.59
C ARG A 26 -20.86 -25.17 13.23
N ASN A 27 -20.30 -25.86 12.23
CA ASN A 27 -20.70 -25.77 10.83
C ASN A 27 -20.98 -24.32 10.36
N ARG A 28 -20.16 -23.37 10.83
CA ARG A 28 -20.39 -21.93 10.62
C ARG A 28 -19.40 -21.38 9.61
N ILE A 29 -19.92 -20.69 8.60
CA ILE A 29 -19.13 -19.86 7.70
C ILE A 29 -18.68 -18.62 8.47
N LEU A 30 -17.38 -18.38 8.50
CA LEU A 30 -16.84 -17.22 9.20
C LEU A 30 -16.52 -16.07 8.24
N ARG A 31 -15.96 -16.40 7.08
CA ARG A 31 -15.65 -15.40 6.05
C ARG A 31 -15.61 -16.02 4.67
N GLN A 32 -15.84 -15.18 3.67
CA GLN A 32 -15.72 -15.49 2.26
C GLN A 32 -14.90 -14.41 1.58
N TRP A 33 -14.12 -14.81 0.57
CA TRP A 33 -13.38 -13.93 -0.32
C TRP A 33 -13.70 -14.32 -1.75
N PHE A 34 -13.67 -13.36 -2.67
CA PHE A 34 -14.09 -13.54 -4.05
C PHE A 34 -12.98 -13.13 -5.04
N GLY A 35 -13.09 -13.62 -6.27
CA GLY A 35 -12.24 -13.24 -7.38
C GLY A 35 -10.76 -13.64 -7.21
N PRO A 36 -9.82 -12.85 -7.76
CA PRO A 36 -8.38 -13.15 -7.71
C PRO A 36 -7.82 -13.27 -6.28
N MET A 37 -8.37 -12.52 -5.33
CA MET A 37 -7.97 -12.57 -3.91
C MET A 37 -8.25 -13.95 -3.31
N ALA A 38 -9.39 -14.57 -3.65
CA ALA A 38 -9.72 -15.92 -3.19
C ALA A 38 -8.66 -16.93 -3.59
N TRP A 39 -8.20 -16.86 -4.85
CA TRP A 39 -7.18 -17.74 -5.39
C TRP A 39 -5.80 -17.51 -4.78
N GLN A 40 -5.37 -16.25 -4.64
CA GLN A 40 -4.08 -15.91 -4.05
C GLN A 40 -3.98 -16.34 -2.59
N LEU A 41 -5.04 -16.13 -1.80
CA LEU A 41 -5.07 -16.60 -0.42
C LEU A 41 -5.08 -18.12 -0.33
N PHE A 42 -5.78 -18.81 -1.23
CA PHE A 42 -5.74 -20.26 -1.22
C PHE A 42 -4.34 -20.80 -1.53
N LYS A 43 -3.67 -20.19 -2.53
CA LYS A 43 -2.28 -20.50 -2.89
C LYS A 43 -1.28 -20.23 -1.77
N SER A 44 -1.48 -19.21 -0.92
CA SER A 44 -0.56 -18.96 0.20
C SER A 44 -0.52 -20.13 1.19
N VAL A 45 -1.62 -20.89 1.27
CA VAL A 45 -1.73 -22.07 2.15
C VAL A 45 -1.29 -23.36 1.45
N THR A 46 -1.64 -23.54 0.17
CA THR A 46 -1.34 -24.79 -0.56
C THR A 46 0.00 -24.78 -1.29
N GLY A 47 0.63 -23.60 -1.41
CA GLY A 47 1.69 -23.34 -2.38
C GLY A 47 1.18 -23.35 -3.83
N ASP A 48 2.09 -23.19 -4.79
CA ASP A 48 1.79 -23.23 -6.24
C ASP A 48 1.45 -24.64 -6.78
N LYS A 49 1.25 -25.62 -5.91
CA LYS A 49 0.99 -27.02 -6.29
C LYS A 49 -0.42 -27.26 -6.80
N THR A 50 -1.32 -26.28 -6.70
CA THR A 50 -2.72 -26.42 -7.11
C THR A 50 -2.90 -25.90 -8.54
N THR A 51 -3.13 -26.83 -9.46
CA THR A 51 -3.65 -26.50 -10.79
C THR A 51 -5.11 -26.03 -10.65
N PRO A 52 -5.56 -25.02 -11.41
CA PRO A 52 -6.88 -24.39 -11.25
C PRO A 52 -8.07 -25.28 -11.68
N VAL A 53 -7.91 -26.59 -11.72
CA VAL A 53 -8.79 -27.52 -12.44
C VAL A 53 -9.76 -28.26 -11.51
N CYS A 54 -9.48 -28.38 -10.21
CA CYS A 54 -10.38 -29.08 -9.30
C CYS A 54 -11.46 -28.16 -8.72
N HIS A 55 -12.73 -28.48 -8.98
CA HIS A 55 -13.86 -27.86 -8.31
C HIS A 55 -13.88 -28.25 -6.82
N ASN A 56 -14.06 -27.27 -5.93
CA ASN A 56 -14.29 -27.47 -4.50
C ASN A 56 -13.10 -28.07 -3.72
N GLU A 57 -11.89 -27.60 -3.98
CA GLU A 57 -10.72 -27.98 -3.18
C GLU A 57 -10.88 -27.58 -1.72
N LYS A 58 -10.46 -28.47 -0.82
CA LYS A 58 -10.62 -28.29 0.63
C LYS A 58 -9.30 -28.47 1.34
N VAL A 59 -9.01 -27.58 2.27
CA VAL A 59 -7.82 -27.65 3.13
C VAL A 59 -8.27 -27.54 4.57
N LEU A 60 -7.85 -28.48 5.41
CA LEU A 60 -8.06 -28.42 6.84
C LEU A 60 -6.95 -27.60 7.49
N LEU A 61 -7.34 -26.68 8.36
CA LEU A 61 -6.42 -25.84 9.11
C LEU A 61 -6.59 -26.13 10.61
N ASP A 62 -5.46 -26.18 11.30
CA ASP A 62 -5.45 -26.07 12.75
C ASP A 62 -5.72 -24.60 13.16
N LYS A 63 -5.76 -24.37 14.48
CA LYS A 63 -6.06 -23.05 15.04
C LYS A 63 -4.99 -22.01 14.66
N GLN A 64 -3.71 -22.38 14.68
CA GLN A 64 -2.61 -21.46 14.43
C GLN A 64 -2.57 -21.07 12.96
N THR A 65 -2.64 -22.04 12.04
CA THR A 65 -2.70 -21.78 10.60
C THR A 65 -3.93 -20.96 10.23
N ALA A 66 -5.09 -21.24 10.84
CA ALA A 66 -6.30 -20.45 10.64
C ALA A 66 -6.13 -18.98 11.07
N GLN A 67 -5.44 -18.73 12.19
CA GLN A 67 -5.15 -17.36 12.65
C GLN A 67 -4.18 -16.64 11.71
N SER A 68 -3.06 -17.27 11.34
CA SER A 68 -2.10 -16.70 10.40
C SER A 68 -2.76 -16.37 9.05
N PHE A 69 -3.60 -17.27 8.55
CA PHE A 69 -4.35 -17.08 7.32
C PHE A 69 -5.29 -15.86 7.39
N LEU A 70 -6.02 -15.68 8.50
CA LEU A 70 -6.91 -14.53 8.68
C LEU A 70 -6.15 -13.20 8.76
N ILE A 71 -4.96 -13.21 9.37
CA ILE A 71 -4.05 -12.06 9.42
C ILE A 71 -3.58 -11.72 8.01
N GLU A 72 -3.08 -12.70 7.27
CA GLU A 72 -2.64 -12.52 5.87
C GLU A 72 -3.78 -12.01 4.98
N ALA A 73 -4.97 -12.60 5.07
CA ALA A 73 -6.14 -12.16 4.33
C ALA A 73 -6.54 -10.70 4.65
N SER A 74 -6.32 -10.26 5.88
CA SER A 74 -6.59 -8.88 6.30
C SER A 74 -5.55 -7.91 5.71
N PHE A 75 -4.27 -8.28 5.72
CA PHE A 75 -3.22 -7.48 5.06
C PHE A 75 -3.44 -7.40 3.55
N PHE A 76 -3.80 -8.52 2.92
CA PHE A 76 -4.09 -8.55 1.50
C PHE A 76 -5.28 -7.64 1.15
N HIS A 77 -6.35 -7.68 1.95
CA HIS A 77 -7.48 -6.79 1.78
C HIS A 77 -7.07 -5.31 1.89
N GLN A 78 -6.28 -4.94 2.91
CA GLN A 78 -5.80 -3.58 3.07
C GLN A 78 -4.93 -3.13 1.87
N LYS A 79 -4.05 -4.00 1.38
CA LYS A 79 -3.28 -3.73 0.16
C LYS A 79 -4.19 -3.47 -1.04
N CYS A 80 -5.23 -4.30 -1.25
CA CYS A 80 -6.20 -4.07 -2.32
C CYS A 80 -6.90 -2.72 -2.18
N LEU A 81 -7.40 -2.39 -0.99
CA LEU A 81 -8.07 -1.11 -0.75
C LEU A 81 -7.15 0.08 -1.05
N GLN A 82 -5.90 0.02 -0.60
CA GLN A 82 -4.90 1.04 -0.89
C GLN A 82 -4.67 1.18 -2.40
N LEU A 83 -4.47 0.07 -3.11
CA LEU A 83 -4.29 0.10 -4.57
C LEU A 83 -5.53 0.64 -5.30
N TYR A 84 -6.74 0.33 -4.84
CA TYR A 84 -7.96 0.92 -5.41
C TYR A 84 -7.99 2.43 -5.21
N GLN A 85 -7.65 2.91 -4.02
CA GLN A 85 -7.59 4.34 -3.72
C GLN A 85 -6.52 5.05 -4.57
N ILE A 86 -5.32 4.48 -4.66
CA ILE A 86 -4.22 4.98 -5.50
C ILE A 86 -4.65 5.08 -6.96
N ASN A 87 -5.24 4.01 -7.51
CA ASN A 87 -5.74 3.99 -8.88
C ASN A 87 -6.82 5.04 -9.12
N SER A 88 -7.75 5.20 -8.16
CA SER A 88 -8.80 6.22 -8.22
C SER A 88 -8.20 7.63 -8.26
N ASP A 89 -7.23 7.90 -7.39
CA ASP A 89 -6.63 9.22 -7.27
C ASP A 89 -5.81 9.57 -8.51
N LEU A 90 -5.00 8.64 -9.03
CA LEU A 90 -4.28 8.81 -10.29
C LEU A 90 -5.23 9.14 -11.45
N LYS A 91 -6.29 8.34 -11.61
CA LYS A 91 -7.29 8.56 -12.67
C LYS A 91 -8.03 9.88 -12.51
N SER A 92 -8.38 10.26 -11.28
CA SER A 92 -9.06 11.54 -11.00
C SER A 92 -8.22 12.75 -11.40
N LYS A 93 -6.89 12.60 -11.44
CA LYS A 93 -5.94 13.62 -11.89
C LYS A 93 -5.50 13.43 -13.35
N GLY A 94 -6.17 12.57 -14.11
CA GLY A 94 -5.87 12.32 -15.52
C GLY A 94 -4.58 11.51 -15.76
N LEU A 95 -4.01 10.88 -14.74
CA LEU A 95 -2.87 10.00 -14.88
C LEU A 95 -3.32 8.57 -15.21
N VAL A 96 -2.67 7.94 -16.19
CA VAL A 96 -2.84 6.51 -16.46
C VAL A 96 -2.05 5.74 -15.40
N PRO A 97 -2.68 4.85 -14.61
CA PRO A 97 -1.95 4.10 -13.60
C PRO A 97 -0.93 3.15 -14.23
N SER A 98 0.35 3.42 -13.98
CA SER A 98 1.45 2.49 -14.24
C SER A 98 1.87 1.82 -12.92
N GLN A 99 2.64 0.74 -13.00
CA GLN A 99 3.16 0.07 -11.81
C GLN A 99 4.00 1.05 -10.96
N GLU A 100 4.87 1.83 -11.61
CA GLU A 100 5.76 2.79 -10.97
C GLU A 100 4.99 3.91 -10.26
N LEU A 101 3.97 4.49 -10.92
CA LEU A 101 3.11 5.51 -10.29
C LEU A 101 2.36 4.95 -9.09
N CYS A 102 1.83 3.73 -9.21
CA CYS A 102 1.10 3.09 -8.13
C CYS A 102 2.01 2.80 -6.93
N GLU A 103 3.17 2.21 -7.17
CA GLU A 103 4.12 1.84 -6.13
C GLU A 103 4.72 3.05 -5.43
N LEU A 104 5.11 4.09 -6.19
CA LEU A 104 5.65 5.32 -5.63
C LEU A 104 4.61 6.05 -4.76
N LEU A 105 3.40 6.26 -5.28
CA LEU A 105 2.36 6.95 -4.51
C LEU A 105 1.92 6.13 -3.30
N LEU A 106 1.89 4.80 -3.42
CA LEU A 106 1.60 3.91 -2.29
C LEU A 106 2.69 4.03 -1.22
N TYR A 107 3.97 3.99 -1.59
CA TYR A 107 5.09 4.15 -0.68
C TYR A 107 5.00 5.48 0.08
N LEU A 108 4.81 6.59 -0.64
CA LEU A 108 4.68 7.93 -0.05
C LEU A 108 3.51 8.05 0.93
N ARG A 109 2.41 7.31 0.72
CA ARG A 109 1.27 7.33 1.64
C ARG A 109 1.46 6.47 2.88
N MET A 110 2.18 5.37 2.73
CA MET A 110 2.40 4.38 3.78
C MET A 110 3.54 4.77 4.72
N THR A 111 4.50 5.55 4.25
CA THR A 111 5.56 6.09 5.11
C THR A 111 4.99 7.04 6.16
N THR A 112 5.53 6.92 7.38
CA THR A 112 5.22 7.78 8.52
C THR A 112 6.08 9.04 8.56
N GLN A 113 7.19 9.05 7.81
CA GLN A 113 8.08 10.19 7.65
C GLN A 113 8.04 10.68 6.21
N HIS A 114 8.43 11.93 5.99
CA HIS A 114 8.63 12.47 4.65
C HIS A 114 9.96 11.95 4.09
N PRO A 115 9.96 11.04 3.11
CA PRO A 115 11.20 10.46 2.63
C PRO A 115 11.99 11.50 1.84
N SER A 116 13.30 11.51 2.03
CA SER A 116 14.21 12.36 1.26
C SER A 116 14.32 11.87 -0.18
N HIS A 117 14.71 12.78 -1.08
CA HIS A 117 14.98 12.43 -2.48
C HIS A 117 16.01 11.30 -2.59
N GLN A 118 17.03 11.28 -1.73
CA GLN A 118 18.04 10.22 -1.71
C GLN A 118 17.45 8.84 -1.37
N ILE A 119 16.58 8.75 -0.36
CA ILE A 119 15.90 7.50 0.03
C ILE A 119 15.03 7.01 -1.11
N ILE A 120 14.27 7.93 -1.71
CA ILE A 120 13.41 7.68 -2.86
C ILE A 120 14.21 7.14 -4.05
N SER A 121 15.36 7.75 -4.38
CA SER A 121 16.25 7.30 -5.47
C SER A 121 16.84 5.92 -5.18
N LEU A 122 17.27 5.65 -3.95
CA LEU A 122 17.78 4.33 -3.54
C LEU A 122 16.72 3.24 -3.69
N LEU A 123 15.47 3.53 -3.30
CA LEU A 123 14.37 2.61 -3.52
C LEU A 123 14.12 2.38 -5.01
N ALA A 124 14.29 3.43 -5.82
CA ALA A 124 14.12 3.30 -7.25
C ALA A 124 15.14 2.35 -7.87
N ASP A 125 16.41 2.47 -7.48
CA ASP A 125 17.49 1.58 -7.91
C ASP A 125 17.24 0.11 -7.54
N CYS A 126 16.59 -0.13 -6.39
CA CYS A 126 16.33 -1.49 -5.88
C CYS A 126 15.11 -2.16 -6.54
N HIS A 127 14.10 -1.37 -6.91
CA HIS A 127 12.78 -1.89 -7.29
C HIS A 127 12.42 -1.63 -8.76
N PHE A 128 13.04 -0.66 -9.43
CA PHE A 128 12.74 -0.35 -10.82
C PHE A 128 13.96 -0.61 -11.72
N PRO A 129 13.84 -1.42 -12.77
CA PRO A 129 14.95 -1.73 -13.67
C PRO A 129 15.43 -0.54 -14.53
N CYS A 130 14.80 0.64 -14.45
CA CYS A 130 15.17 1.85 -15.19
C CYS A 130 14.88 3.14 -14.40
N ASN A 131 15.91 3.79 -13.86
CA ASN A 131 15.79 5.03 -13.07
C ASN A 131 15.09 6.20 -13.80
N LEU A 132 15.15 6.24 -15.13
CA LEU A 132 14.49 7.27 -15.94
C LEU A 132 12.96 7.23 -15.84
N SER A 133 12.34 6.09 -15.49
CA SER A 133 10.90 6.01 -15.29
C SER A 133 10.47 6.64 -13.96
N PHE A 134 11.35 6.60 -12.96
CA PHE A 134 11.02 7.01 -11.61
C PHE A 134 10.95 8.54 -11.45
N ASP A 135 11.94 9.28 -11.95
CA ASP A 135 11.89 10.76 -11.92
C ASP A 135 10.70 11.31 -12.71
N ARG A 136 10.31 10.62 -13.79
CA ARG A 136 9.10 10.95 -14.56
C ARG A 136 7.85 10.70 -13.74
N ALA A 137 7.76 9.57 -13.03
CA ALA A 137 6.66 9.27 -12.14
C ALA A 137 6.54 10.32 -11.02
N LEU A 138 7.65 10.67 -10.37
CA LEU A 138 7.70 11.67 -9.30
C LEU A 138 7.26 13.05 -9.79
N LYS A 139 7.76 13.50 -10.96
CA LYS A 139 7.30 14.74 -11.60
C LYS A 139 5.82 14.70 -11.96
N ALA A 140 5.33 13.57 -12.47
CA ALA A 140 3.91 13.42 -12.78
C ALA A 140 3.03 13.54 -11.53
N LEU A 141 3.43 12.95 -10.41
CA LEU A 141 2.71 13.06 -9.13
C LEU A 141 2.71 14.49 -8.58
N LEU A 142 3.84 15.20 -8.68
CA LEU A 142 3.95 16.62 -8.31
C LEU A 142 3.03 17.49 -9.17
N ASN A 143 3.10 17.35 -10.50
CA ASN A 143 2.29 18.13 -11.43
C ASN A 143 0.79 17.86 -11.27
N ALA A 144 0.43 16.63 -10.91
CA ALA A 144 -0.95 16.23 -10.62
C ALA A 144 -1.45 16.70 -9.23
N GLN A 145 -0.59 17.36 -8.43
CA GLN A 145 -0.89 17.76 -7.05
C GLN A 145 -1.38 16.58 -6.21
N LEU A 146 -0.71 15.43 -6.34
CA LEU A 146 -0.94 14.26 -5.49
C LEU A 146 0.04 14.18 -4.32
N ILE A 147 1.16 14.90 -4.44
CA ILE A 147 2.23 15.03 -3.45
C ILE A 147 2.80 16.45 -3.54
N GLN A 148 3.56 16.88 -2.53
CA GLN A 148 4.32 18.13 -2.57
C GLN A 148 5.83 17.88 -2.39
N LYS A 149 6.63 18.82 -2.87
CA LYS A 149 8.08 18.86 -2.70
C LYS A 149 8.43 19.89 -1.64
N ILE A 150 9.25 19.50 -0.67
CA ILE A 150 9.70 20.36 0.43
C ILE A 150 11.21 20.51 0.32
N VAL A 151 11.71 21.74 0.31
CA VAL A 151 13.13 22.04 0.12
C VAL A 151 13.72 22.60 1.41
N CYS A 152 14.67 21.87 1.98
CA CYS A 152 15.38 22.21 3.20
C CYS A 152 16.88 22.15 2.90
N LEU A 153 17.40 23.16 2.20
CA LEU A 153 18.72 23.09 1.57
C LEU A 153 19.81 22.55 2.53
N PRO A 154 20.59 21.54 2.11
CA PRO A 154 20.68 20.94 0.77
C PRO A 154 19.69 19.79 0.49
N PHE A 155 18.78 19.49 1.41
CA PHE A 155 17.87 18.35 1.36
C PHE A 155 16.56 18.65 0.63
N ILE A 156 15.99 17.61 0.03
CA ILE A 156 14.68 17.63 -0.63
C ILE A 156 13.87 16.47 -0.05
N PHE A 157 12.63 16.76 0.35
CA PHE A 157 11.68 15.79 0.88
C PHE A 157 10.38 15.81 0.09
N TYR A 158 9.60 14.74 0.23
CA TYR A 158 8.30 14.59 -0.42
C TYR A 158 7.25 14.23 0.59
N ASP A 159 6.10 14.87 0.45
CA ASP A 159 4.99 14.71 1.37
C ASP A 159 3.74 14.31 0.59
N LYS A 160 2.99 13.37 1.18
CA LYS A 160 1.74 12.82 0.65
C LYS A 160 0.57 13.81 0.71
N ASN A 161 0.65 14.82 1.57
CA ASN A 161 -0.32 15.90 1.60
C ASN A 161 0.10 16.98 0.59
N PRO A 162 -0.65 17.20 -0.51
CA PRO A 162 -0.25 18.15 -1.55
C PRO A 162 -0.48 19.61 -1.15
N TYR A 163 -1.11 19.87 0.00
CA TYR A 163 -1.43 21.22 0.46
C TYR A 163 -0.34 21.76 1.38
N PRO A 164 0.04 23.05 1.25
CA PRO A 164 0.99 23.69 2.15
C PRO A 164 0.56 23.60 3.62
N HIS A 165 1.49 23.21 4.49
CA HIS A 165 1.37 23.20 5.95
C HIS A 165 2.76 23.20 6.57
N ASP A 166 2.87 23.37 7.88
CA ASP A 166 4.16 23.53 8.55
C ASP A 166 4.85 22.18 8.82
N HIS A 167 6.17 22.18 8.64
CA HIS A 167 7.03 21.02 8.91
C HIS A 167 8.11 21.36 9.92
N VAL A 168 8.65 20.34 10.57
CA VAL A 168 9.84 20.45 11.40
C VAL A 168 10.93 19.56 10.83
N PHE A 169 12.07 20.18 10.57
CA PHE A 169 13.29 19.50 10.14
C PHE A 169 14.22 19.31 11.34
N ASP A 170 14.63 18.06 11.58
CA ASP A 170 15.64 17.70 12.57
C ASP A 170 16.99 17.54 11.87
N GLN A 171 17.93 18.43 12.17
CA GLN A 171 19.27 18.44 11.57
C GLN A 171 20.09 17.19 11.95
N THR A 172 19.85 16.61 13.13
CA THR A 172 20.62 15.48 13.65
C THR A 172 20.26 14.20 12.91
N SER A 173 18.96 13.93 12.78
CA SER A 173 18.46 12.74 12.07
C SER A 173 18.29 12.96 10.56
N GLN A 174 18.42 14.19 10.08
CA GLN A 174 18.12 14.60 8.70
C GLN A 174 16.72 14.17 8.26
N SER A 175 15.76 14.25 9.18
CA SER A 175 14.38 13.84 8.96
C SER A 175 13.43 15.03 8.99
N LEU A 176 12.32 14.90 8.25
CA LEU A 176 11.27 15.89 8.16
C LEU A 176 9.93 15.28 8.60
N THR A 177 9.20 16.00 9.44
CA THR A 177 7.92 15.59 10.00
C THR A 177 6.94 16.75 10.04
N ASP A 178 5.63 16.47 10.06
CA ASP A 178 4.61 17.53 10.20
C ASP A 178 4.70 18.18 11.58
N HIS A 179 4.56 19.51 11.64
CA HIS A 179 4.60 20.26 12.89
C HIS A 179 3.51 19.80 13.89
N ASP A 180 2.31 19.50 13.40
CA ASP A 180 1.17 19.06 14.22
C ASP A 180 1.43 17.73 14.97
N ASN A 181 2.44 16.97 14.54
CA ASN A 181 2.83 15.71 15.17
C ASN A 181 3.89 15.89 16.28
N ILE A 182 4.40 17.11 16.51
CA ILE A 182 5.44 17.39 17.50
C ILE A 182 4.84 18.11 18.71
N LYS A 183 5.04 17.51 19.90
CA LYS A 183 4.57 18.09 21.18
C LYS A 183 5.61 18.96 21.86
N ILE A 184 6.89 18.82 21.51
CA ILE A 184 8.02 19.53 22.12
C ILE A 184 9.07 19.76 21.04
N ILE A 185 9.46 21.03 20.82
CA ILE A 185 10.52 21.41 19.87
C ILE A 185 11.85 21.44 20.62
N HIS A 186 12.88 20.79 20.09
CA HIS A 186 14.24 20.77 20.64
C HIS A 186 15.17 21.76 19.91
N ASP A 187 16.29 22.14 20.52
CA ASP A 187 17.22 23.17 19.99
C ASP A 187 17.81 22.87 18.60
N HIS A 188 17.73 21.61 18.13
CA HIS A 188 18.22 21.19 16.81
C HIS A 188 17.14 21.13 15.72
N GLN A 189 15.93 21.62 16.02
CA GLN A 189 14.78 21.57 15.13
C GLN A 189 14.45 22.94 14.55
N MET A 190 14.14 22.97 13.25
CA MET A 190 13.73 24.17 12.54
C MET A 190 12.31 24.02 12.01
N ILE A 191 11.44 25.00 12.26
CA ILE A 191 10.11 25.08 11.64
C ILE A 191 10.27 25.63 10.23
N ILE A 192 9.71 24.92 9.26
CA ILE A 192 9.64 25.33 7.86
C ILE A 192 8.21 25.75 7.58
N GLN A 193 8.03 27.04 7.34
CA GLN A 193 6.74 27.59 6.93
C GLN A 193 6.70 27.64 5.41
N HIS A 194 5.70 27.01 4.82
CA HIS A 194 5.49 27.08 3.39
C HIS A 194 4.84 28.42 3.03
N HIS A 195 5.61 29.36 2.48
CA HIS A 195 5.04 30.42 1.66
C HIS A 195 4.61 29.81 0.34
N ALA A 196 3.30 29.82 0.07
CA ALA A 196 2.77 29.40 -1.22
C ALA A 196 3.34 30.32 -2.31
N GLU A 197 4.37 29.86 -3.02
CA GLU A 197 4.71 30.47 -4.30
C GLU A 197 3.60 30.09 -5.30
N PRO A 198 2.88 31.07 -5.86
CA PRO A 198 1.90 30.77 -6.91
C PRO A 198 2.65 30.17 -8.10
N CYS A 199 2.24 28.98 -8.53
CA CYS A 199 2.69 28.41 -9.78
C CYS A 199 2.29 29.38 -10.92
N LEU A 200 3.29 30.03 -11.54
CA LEU A 200 3.15 30.78 -12.78
C LEU A 200 3.09 29.84 -13.98
#